data_AF-A0A6I1A1N9-F1
#
_entry.id   AF-A0A6I1A1N9-F1
#
_cell.length_a   1.000
_cell.length_b   1.000
_cell.length_c   1.000
_cell.angle_alpha   90.00
_cell.angle_beta   90.00
_cell.angle_gamma   90.00
#
_symmetry.space_group_name_H-M   'P 1'
#
loop_
_entity.id
_entity.type
_entity.pdbx_description
1 polymer ?
#
loop_
_entity_poly.entity_id
_entity_poly.type
_entity_poly.pdbx_seq_one_letter_code
_entity_poly.pdbx_strand_id
1 'polypeptide(L)'
;MAWLERLKRSWKRPREEKHGNLYLELCPDNRINSFMVVRHRPQGTDPFMEFIGHAADKAIREGNGTVPDNLLLALEGVPEKMLPTREELQEEHPGKVWKLIPRYDGISGGNPVPLRRAVYLRAHGREIDRTALKEMERSSGCRNYEAYETAMERTSEGKKALFRLTFVKTERGVRVFNDGLQGPERMRGMLQDMADRFYSTAWEGLKTLSIYRIETASRKLLEMSRNNGRDFPASQPPLELLAGYLPTVSFDMSPTAENLERFVKANSLTLSAGNREIMTLQDIARKGYAHLYMDGPFRYGKEFAGIEKELRTLAGKRDLYRDFPYEERIHDLREKSRTIAEFLLKREGIRREMPSREQKADKYAERIRRMAESPEKKTFPPATGEKKKGAARKQKGTASQKVKPQL
;
A
#
# COMPACT_ATOMS: atom_id res chain seq x y z
N MET A 1 41.40 -62.22 41.78
CA MET A 1 41.37 -61.83 40.34
C MET A 1 40.00 -61.32 39.85
N ALA A 2 38.84 -61.80 40.36
CA ALA A 2 37.52 -61.34 39.88
C ALA A 2 37.12 -59.89 40.27
N TRP A 3 37.75 -59.31 41.30
CA TRP A 3 37.43 -57.95 41.77
C TRP A 3 38.00 -56.85 40.86
N LEU A 4 39.14 -57.10 40.22
CA LEU A 4 39.79 -56.20 39.25
C LEU A 4 39.00 -56.10 37.92
N GLU A 5 38.39 -57.19 37.47
CA GLU A 5 37.49 -57.18 36.29
C GLU A 5 36.19 -56.41 36.55
N ARG A 6 35.70 -56.42 37.80
CA ARG A 6 34.50 -55.68 38.22
C ARG A 6 34.75 -54.17 38.32
N LEU A 7 35.98 -53.75 38.67
CA LEU A 7 36.43 -52.36 38.65
C LEU A 7 36.68 -51.83 37.23
N LYS A 8 37.15 -52.66 36.29
CA LYS A 8 37.27 -52.27 34.87
C LYS A 8 35.91 -52.03 34.21
N ARG A 9 34.85 -52.72 34.64
CA ARG A 9 33.48 -52.51 34.14
C ARG A 9 32.82 -51.25 34.69
N SER A 10 33.16 -50.79 35.90
CA SER A 10 32.58 -49.58 36.50
C SER A 10 33.21 -48.28 36.01
N TRP A 11 34.34 -48.35 35.31
CA TRP A 11 35.09 -47.20 34.78
C TRP A 11 34.91 -46.94 33.28
N LYS A 12 33.95 -47.60 32.62
CA LYS A 12 33.42 -47.03 31.38
C LYS A 12 32.50 -45.88 31.79
N ARG A 13 33.03 -44.64 31.78
CA ARG A 13 32.19 -43.44 31.75
C ARG A 13 31.04 -43.72 30.79
N PRO A 14 29.76 -43.47 31.15
CA PRO A 14 28.69 -43.49 30.16
C PRO A 14 29.19 -42.68 28.98
N ARG A 15 29.20 -43.25 27.77
CA ARG A 15 29.51 -42.44 26.57
C ARG A 15 28.63 -41.21 26.68
N GLU A 16 29.24 -40.02 26.69
CA GLU A 16 28.47 -38.77 26.68
C GLU A 16 27.42 -38.90 25.59
N GLU A 17 26.16 -38.86 25.99
CA GLU A 17 25.06 -38.98 25.07
C GLU A 17 25.11 -37.76 24.17
N LYS A 18 25.39 -38.00 22.89
CA LYS A 18 25.44 -36.91 21.92
C LYS A 18 24.02 -36.46 21.63
N HIS A 19 23.84 -35.16 21.54
CA HIS A 19 22.56 -34.52 21.25
C HIS A 19 22.68 -33.75 19.94
N GLY A 20 21.61 -33.76 19.15
CA GLY A 20 21.48 -32.93 17.96
C GLY A 20 20.11 -32.26 17.91
N ASN A 21 19.88 -31.52 16.84
CA ASN A 21 18.65 -30.76 16.62
C ASN A 21 17.93 -31.27 15.37
N LEU A 22 16.61 -31.27 15.43
CA LEU A 22 15.72 -31.58 14.31
C LEU A 22 14.83 -30.37 14.05
N TYR A 23 14.89 -29.83 12.84
CA TYR A 23 14.03 -28.74 12.38
C TYR A 23 13.06 -29.28 11.34
N LEU A 24 11.81 -28.85 11.42
CA LEU A 24 10.71 -29.38 10.59
C LEU A 24 9.90 -28.24 10.03
N GLU A 25 9.45 -28.38 8.78
CA GLU A 25 8.37 -27.62 8.19
C GLU A 25 7.15 -28.52 8.09
N LEU A 26 6.09 -28.15 8.80
CA LEU A 26 4.84 -28.90 8.86
C LEU A 26 3.75 -28.18 8.07
N CYS A 27 3.05 -28.94 7.22
CA CYS A 27 1.82 -28.52 6.56
C CYS A 27 0.65 -28.43 7.57
N PRO A 28 -0.43 -27.71 7.25
CA PRO A 28 -1.65 -27.68 8.07
C PRO A 28 -2.29 -29.06 8.33
N ASP A 29 -2.09 -30.01 7.41
CA ASP A 29 -2.53 -31.40 7.54
C ASP A 29 -1.54 -32.29 8.33
N ASN A 30 -0.55 -31.66 8.98
CA ASN A 30 0.55 -32.28 9.69
C ASN A 30 1.49 -33.12 8.82
N ARG A 31 1.52 -32.99 7.49
CA ARG A 31 2.61 -33.63 6.71
C ARG A 31 3.92 -32.87 6.87
N ILE A 32 5.05 -33.58 6.86
CA ILE A 32 6.38 -32.95 6.83
C ILE A 32 6.65 -32.48 5.39
N ASN A 33 6.75 -31.17 5.18
CA ASN A 33 7.08 -30.58 3.88
C ASN A 33 8.59 -30.54 3.65
N SER A 34 9.35 -30.23 4.69
CA SER A 34 10.82 -30.21 4.67
C SER A 34 11.37 -30.40 6.07
N PHE A 35 12.67 -30.74 6.17
CA PHE A 35 13.33 -30.96 7.44
C PHE A 35 14.84 -30.70 7.35
N MET A 36 15.46 -30.49 8.50
CA MET A 36 16.91 -30.40 8.64
C MET A 36 17.35 -31.07 9.94
N VAL A 37 18.38 -31.92 9.85
CA VAL A 37 18.95 -32.62 11.01
C VAL A 37 20.37 -32.12 11.23
N VAL A 38 20.63 -31.57 12.42
CA VAL A 38 21.94 -31.03 12.81
C VAL A 38 22.48 -31.83 13.98
N ARG A 39 23.45 -32.71 13.73
CA ARG A 39 24.05 -33.56 14.78
C ARG A 39 25.10 -32.83 15.61
N HIS A 40 25.70 -31.76 15.09
CA HIS A 40 26.70 -30.95 15.78
C HIS A 40 26.39 -29.47 15.57
N ARG A 41 26.39 -28.67 16.65
CA ARG A 41 26.13 -27.22 16.55
C ARG A 41 27.32 -26.55 15.87
N PRO A 42 27.18 -26.00 14.66
CA PRO A 42 28.25 -25.24 14.03
C PRO A 42 28.58 -24.01 14.87
N GLN A 43 29.86 -23.63 14.92
CA GLN A 43 30.28 -22.39 15.57
C GLN A 43 29.90 -21.20 14.67
N GLY A 44 29.23 -20.20 15.22
CA GLY A 44 29.03 -18.90 14.58
C GLY A 44 27.64 -18.60 14.01
N THR A 45 26.78 -19.61 13.78
CA THR A 45 25.42 -19.39 13.23
C THR A 45 24.35 -20.20 13.96
N ASP A 46 23.14 -19.64 14.09
CA ASP A 46 21.96 -20.37 14.59
C ASP A 46 21.35 -21.22 13.46
N PRO A 47 21.49 -22.56 13.50
CA PRO A 47 21.05 -23.41 12.39
C PRO A 47 19.53 -23.37 12.19
N PHE A 48 18.75 -23.04 13.23
CA PHE A 48 17.31 -22.91 13.05
C PHE A 48 16.96 -21.69 12.19
N MET A 49 17.68 -20.57 12.37
CA MET A 49 17.46 -19.37 11.56
C MET A 49 17.84 -19.59 10.10
N GLU A 50 18.92 -20.35 9.84
CA GLU A 50 19.28 -20.76 8.47
C GLU A 50 18.18 -21.62 7.84
N PHE A 51 17.63 -22.59 8.58
CA PHE A 51 16.52 -23.41 8.10
C PHE A 51 15.29 -22.57 7.76
N ILE A 52 14.92 -21.63 8.64
CA ILE A 52 13.81 -20.70 8.38
C ILE A 52 14.06 -19.87 7.12
N GLY A 53 15.27 -19.33 6.97
CA GLY A 53 15.67 -18.56 5.79
C GLY A 53 15.58 -19.37 4.50
N HIS A 54 16.06 -20.62 4.52
CA HIS A 54 15.95 -21.53 3.37
C HIS A 54 14.50 -21.87 3.03
N ALA A 55 13.64 -22.14 4.03
CA ALA A 55 12.23 -22.40 3.81
C ALA A 55 11.51 -21.18 3.20
N ALA A 56 11.82 -19.97 3.70
CA ALA A 56 11.28 -18.72 3.18
C ALA A 56 11.73 -18.46 1.72
N ASP A 57 13.02 -18.61 1.42
CA ASP A 57 13.55 -18.44 0.06
C ASP A 57 12.93 -19.43 -0.92
N LYS A 58 12.77 -20.69 -0.49
CA LYS A 58 12.10 -21.72 -1.27
C LYS A 58 10.65 -21.32 -1.57
N ALA A 59 9.90 -20.89 -0.56
CA ALA A 59 8.51 -20.46 -0.73
C ALA A 59 8.37 -19.24 -1.66
N ILE A 60 9.33 -18.30 -1.66
CA ILE A 60 9.33 -17.14 -2.56
C ILE A 60 9.61 -17.56 -4.01
N ARG A 61 10.58 -18.45 -4.24
CA ARG A 61 10.97 -18.86 -5.60
C ARG A 61 10.00 -19.86 -6.24
N GLU A 62 9.51 -20.81 -5.45
CA GLU A 62 8.77 -21.98 -5.92
C GLU A 62 7.26 -21.87 -5.63
N GLY A 63 6.85 -20.94 -4.77
CA GLY A 63 5.44 -20.66 -4.53
C GLY A 63 4.81 -20.09 -5.79
N ASN A 64 3.76 -20.74 -6.30
CA ASN A 64 2.96 -20.32 -7.45
C ASN A 64 2.12 -19.06 -7.17
N GLY A 65 2.72 -18.03 -6.56
CA GLY A 65 2.08 -16.78 -6.14
C GLY A 65 1.32 -16.85 -4.81
N THR A 66 1.41 -17.95 -4.07
CA THR A 66 0.79 -18.12 -2.74
C THR A 66 1.74 -18.82 -1.77
N VAL A 67 1.75 -18.41 -0.50
CA VAL A 67 2.56 -19.03 0.56
C VAL A 67 1.66 -19.90 1.46
N PRO A 68 1.99 -21.19 1.62
CA PRO A 68 1.17 -22.10 2.43
C PRO A 68 1.23 -21.75 3.91
N ASP A 69 0.20 -22.14 4.66
CA ASP A 69 0.10 -21.91 6.11
C ASP A 69 0.93 -22.92 6.93
N ASN A 70 2.20 -23.09 6.55
CA ASN A 70 3.10 -24.05 7.18
C ASN A 70 3.72 -23.50 8.47
N LEU A 71 4.05 -24.40 9.40
CA LEU A 71 4.75 -24.09 10.64
C LEU A 71 6.18 -24.64 10.63
N LEU A 72 7.13 -23.82 11.06
CA LEU A 72 8.53 -24.19 11.20
C LEU A 72 8.83 -24.45 12.68
N LEU A 73 9.30 -25.65 13.01
CA LEU A 73 9.53 -26.09 14.38
C LEU A 73 11.01 -26.39 14.64
N ALA A 74 11.46 -26.09 15.86
CA ALA A 74 12.75 -26.53 16.37
C ALA A 74 12.60 -27.55 17.51
N LEU A 75 13.21 -28.72 17.33
CA LEU A 75 13.36 -29.73 18.35
C LEU A 75 14.86 -29.78 18.71
N GLU A 76 15.24 -28.99 19.70
CA GLU A 76 16.62 -28.87 20.15
C GLU A 76 16.96 -29.91 21.22
N GLY A 77 18.22 -30.39 21.23
CA GLY A 77 18.69 -31.30 22.27
C GLY A 77 18.07 -32.70 22.21
N VAL A 78 17.76 -33.20 21.01
CA VAL A 78 17.29 -34.57 20.80
C VAL A 78 18.50 -35.52 20.83
N PRO A 79 18.49 -36.58 21.67
CA PRO A 79 19.56 -37.57 21.66
C PRO A 79 19.77 -38.16 20.27
N GLU A 80 21.02 -38.30 19.83
CA GLU A 80 21.34 -38.76 18.46
C GLU A 80 20.68 -40.09 18.10
N LYS A 81 20.52 -40.99 19.08
CA LYS A 81 19.85 -42.29 18.93
C LYS A 81 18.35 -42.18 18.64
N MET A 82 17.75 -41.03 18.95
CA MET A 82 16.34 -40.73 18.75
C MET A 82 16.10 -39.83 17.54
N LEU A 83 17.16 -39.27 16.94
CA LEU A 83 17.04 -38.52 15.70
C LEU A 83 16.60 -39.46 14.58
N PRO A 84 15.51 -39.13 13.86
CA PRO A 84 15.02 -39.96 12.77
C PRO A 84 16.02 -39.99 11.61
N THR A 85 16.03 -41.08 10.85
CA THR A 85 16.80 -41.14 9.60
C THR A 85 16.09 -40.38 8.48
N ARG A 86 16.80 -40.15 7.37
CA ARG A 86 16.22 -39.44 6.22
C ARG A 86 15.04 -40.22 5.62
N GLU A 87 15.13 -41.54 5.60
CA GLU A 87 14.11 -42.44 5.10
C GLU A 87 12.87 -42.40 5.99
N GLU A 88 13.05 -42.42 7.31
CA GLU A 88 11.95 -42.31 8.29
C GLU A 88 11.20 -40.97 8.18
N LEU A 89 11.90 -39.89 7.82
CA LEU A 89 11.29 -38.56 7.61
C LEU A 89 10.53 -38.44 6.29
N GLN A 90 10.75 -39.37 5.35
CA GLN A 90 10.07 -39.44 4.06
C GLN A 90 8.87 -40.39 4.06
N GLU A 91 8.64 -41.13 5.16
CA GLU A 91 7.44 -41.95 5.34
C GLU A 91 6.18 -41.07 5.37
N GLU A 92 5.05 -41.59 4.87
CA GLU A 92 3.75 -40.88 4.91
C GLU A 92 3.31 -40.56 6.35
N HIS A 93 3.68 -41.40 7.31
CA HIS A 93 3.35 -41.26 8.72
C HIS A 93 4.58 -41.53 9.62
N PRO A 94 5.46 -40.54 9.81
CA PRO A 94 6.72 -40.72 10.52
C PRO A 94 6.49 -40.83 12.04
N GLY A 95 6.05 -42.01 12.50
CA GLY A 95 5.59 -42.27 13.88
C GLY A 95 6.61 -41.95 14.98
N LYS A 96 7.92 -41.96 14.65
CA LYS A 96 8.99 -41.53 15.56
C LYS A 96 9.02 -40.01 15.73
N VAL A 97 8.85 -39.25 14.65
CA VAL A 97 8.85 -37.78 14.68
C VAL A 97 7.68 -37.25 15.49
N TRP A 98 6.50 -37.84 15.31
CA TRP A 98 5.30 -37.47 16.06
C TRP A 98 5.43 -37.64 17.58
N LYS A 99 6.26 -38.57 18.03
CA LYS A 99 6.57 -38.76 19.46
C LYS A 99 7.54 -37.71 20.00
N LEU A 100 8.34 -37.07 19.14
CA LEU A 100 9.33 -36.06 19.53
C LEU A 100 8.69 -34.68 19.72
N ILE A 101 7.77 -34.28 18.83
CA ILE A 101 7.17 -32.94 18.84
C ILE A 101 6.59 -32.53 20.22
N PRO A 102 5.72 -33.32 20.88
CA PRO A 102 5.22 -32.96 22.21
C PRO A 102 6.26 -33.12 23.33
N ARG A 103 7.32 -33.92 23.13
CA ARG A 103 8.37 -34.16 24.15
C ARG A 103 9.39 -33.04 24.25
N TYR A 104 9.60 -32.29 23.16
CA TYR A 104 10.61 -31.25 23.05
C TYR A 104 9.97 -29.87 22.82
N ASP A 105 8.77 -29.67 23.38
CA ASP A 105 8.05 -28.39 23.37
C ASP A 105 7.80 -27.82 21.95
N GLY A 106 7.67 -28.69 20.94
CA GLY A 106 7.59 -28.30 19.53
C GLY A 106 6.39 -27.41 19.17
N ILE A 107 5.35 -27.36 20.01
CA ILE A 107 4.09 -26.65 19.73
C ILE A 107 3.85 -25.49 20.71
N SER A 108 4.72 -25.35 21.71
CA SER A 108 4.48 -24.52 22.90
C SER A 108 5.43 -23.31 22.94
N GLY A 109 5.06 -22.26 23.68
CA GLY A 109 5.98 -21.19 24.08
C GLY A 109 6.62 -20.31 22.99
N GLY A 110 6.04 -20.23 21.78
CA GLY A 110 6.62 -19.43 20.68
C GLY A 110 7.72 -20.14 19.89
N ASN A 111 7.88 -21.45 20.09
CA ASN A 111 8.71 -22.32 19.26
C ASN A 111 8.24 -22.44 17.79
N PRO A 112 6.92 -22.57 17.49
CA PRO A 112 6.48 -22.60 16.10
C PRO A 112 6.59 -21.24 15.43
N VAL A 113 7.30 -21.17 14.31
CA VAL A 113 7.41 -19.98 13.46
C VAL A 113 6.54 -20.15 12.22
N PRO A 114 5.51 -19.31 11.99
CA PRO A 114 4.75 -19.35 10.74
C PRO A 114 5.62 -19.07 9.52
N LEU A 115 5.56 -19.92 8.50
CA LEU A 115 6.33 -19.74 7.26
C LEU A 115 6.02 -18.40 6.60
N ARG A 116 4.75 -18.00 6.56
CA ARG A 116 4.31 -16.70 6.02
C ARG A 116 5.05 -15.53 6.67
N ARG A 117 5.28 -15.57 7.97
CA ARG A 117 6.01 -14.52 8.70
C ARG A 117 7.48 -14.47 8.32
N ALA A 118 8.13 -15.62 8.19
CA ALA A 118 9.50 -15.72 7.70
C ALA A 118 9.62 -15.18 6.27
N VAL A 119 8.70 -15.56 5.39
CA VAL A 119 8.63 -15.04 4.02
C VAL A 119 8.43 -13.52 4.00
N TYR A 120 7.55 -12.99 4.85
CA TYR A 120 7.33 -11.55 4.97
C TYR A 120 8.64 -10.82 5.33
N LEU A 121 9.36 -11.27 6.35
CA LEU A 121 10.66 -10.68 6.73
C LEU A 121 11.68 -10.74 5.58
N ARG A 122 11.80 -11.91 4.95
CA ARG A 122 12.75 -12.14 3.86
C ARG A 122 12.47 -11.24 2.66
N ALA A 123 11.20 -11.10 2.28
CA ALA A 123 10.77 -10.26 1.17
C ALA A 123 11.08 -8.77 1.40
N HIS A 124 11.06 -8.31 2.65
CA HIS A 124 11.39 -6.93 3.01
C HIS A 124 12.91 -6.73 3.27
N GLY A 125 13.75 -7.71 2.92
CA GLY A 125 15.21 -7.63 3.10
C GLY A 125 15.66 -7.57 4.56
N ARG A 126 14.80 -7.99 5.51
CA ARG A 126 15.14 -8.03 6.93
C ARG A 126 15.83 -9.34 7.28
N GLU A 127 16.81 -9.26 8.17
CA GLU A 127 17.41 -10.45 8.76
C GLU A 127 16.37 -11.23 9.56
N ILE A 128 16.42 -12.57 9.44
CA ILE A 128 15.51 -13.47 10.15
C ILE A 128 16.20 -13.85 11.45
N ASP A 129 15.78 -13.22 12.54
CA ASP A 129 16.20 -13.54 13.89
C ASP A 129 14.99 -13.61 14.84
N ARG A 130 15.23 -14.06 16.08
CA ARG A 130 14.17 -14.20 17.10
C ARG A 130 13.49 -12.86 17.43
N THR A 131 14.23 -11.75 17.39
CA THR A 131 13.71 -10.41 17.69
C THR A 131 12.80 -9.93 16.57
N ALA A 132 13.25 -10.03 15.32
CA ALA A 132 12.49 -9.66 14.13
C ALA A 132 11.18 -10.47 14.02
N LEU A 133 11.23 -11.78 14.29
CA LEU A 133 10.05 -12.64 14.32
C LEU A 133 9.03 -12.21 15.39
N LYS A 134 9.52 -11.83 16.58
CA LYS A 134 8.67 -11.33 17.67
C LYS A 134 8.06 -9.96 17.36
N GLU A 135 8.81 -9.07 16.71
CA GLU A 135 8.28 -7.78 16.26
C GLU A 135 7.13 -7.94 15.26
N MET A 136 7.16 -8.99 14.42
CA MET A 136 6.11 -9.26 13.45
C MET A 136 4.75 -9.60 14.08
N GLU A 137 4.71 -10.11 15.31
CA GLU A 137 3.44 -10.32 16.05
C GLU A 137 2.64 -9.03 16.19
N ARG A 138 3.33 -7.89 16.30
CA ARG A 138 2.71 -6.57 16.46
C ARG A 138 2.51 -5.85 15.14
N SER A 139 3.26 -6.24 14.10
CA SER A 139 3.18 -5.64 12.76
C SER A 139 1.77 -5.79 12.16
N SER A 140 1.13 -4.67 11.86
CA SER A 140 -0.15 -4.68 11.12
C SER A 140 0.04 -5.12 9.67
N GLY A 141 1.19 -4.81 9.06
CA GLY A 141 1.54 -5.23 7.71
C GLY A 141 1.65 -6.75 7.58
N CYS A 142 2.37 -7.38 8.52
CA CYS A 142 2.51 -8.85 8.55
C CYS A 142 1.14 -9.53 8.77
N ARG A 143 0.31 -9.01 9.68
CA ARG A 143 -1.04 -9.55 9.92
C ARG A 143 -1.96 -9.43 8.70
N ASN A 144 -1.92 -8.30 7.99
CA ASN A 144 -2.71 -8.13 6.76
C ASN A 144 -2.23 -9.07 5.66
N TYR A 145 -0.91 -9.28 5.55
CA TYR A 145 -0.32 -10.23 4.62
C TYR A 145 -0.72 -11.68 4.92
N GLU A 146 -0.60 -12.12 6.18
CA GLU A 146 -1.03 -13.47 6.61
C GLU A 146 -2.51 -13.71 6.30
N ALA A 147 -3.37 -12.71 6.57
CA ALA A 147 -4.80 -12.77 6.23
C ALA A 147 -5.06 -12.83 4.71
N TYR A 148 -4.30 -12.08 3.92
CA TYR A 148 -4.38 -12.13 2.46
C TYR A 148 -3.99 -13.50 1.93
N GLU A 149 -2.87 -14.08 2.36
CA GLU A 149 -2.43 -15.41 1.92
C GLU A 149 -3.44 -16.50 2.33
N THR A 150 -4.02 -16.38 3.53
CA THR A 150 -5.11 -17.27 3.99
C THR A 150 -6.32 -17.19 3.05
N ALA A 151 -6.70 -15.98 2.63
CA ALA A 151 -7.79 -15.80 1.68
C ALA A 151 -7.46 -16.35 0.28
N MET A 152 -6.20 -16.23 -0.15
CA MET A 152 -5.72 -16.78 -1.42
C MET A 152 -5.78 -18.31 -1.44
N GLU A 153 -5.31 -18.96 -0.39
CA GLU A 153 -5.35 -20.41 -0.22
C GLU A 153 -6.78 -20.93 -0.18
N ARG A 154 -7.66 -20.30 0.61
CA ARG A 154 -9.09 -20.67 0.61
C ARG A 154 -9.75 -20.48 -0.76
N THR A 155 -9.36 -19.43 -1.50
CA THR A 155 -9.91 -19.17 -2.82
C THR A 155 -9.44 -20.19 -3.85
N SER A 156 -8.19 -20.67 -3.77
CA SER A 156 -7.66 -21.72 -4.66
C SER A 156 -8.32 -23.08 -4.39
N GLU A 157 -8.72 -23.35 -3.14
CA GLU A 157 -9.55 -24.50 -2.76
C GLU A 157 -11.03 -24.36 -3.20
N GLY A 158 -11.39 -23.27 -3.89
CA GLY A 158 -12.76 -23.00 -4.31
C GLY A 158 -13.68 -22.51 -3.19
N LYS A 159 -13.19 -22.34 -1.96
CA LYS A 159 -13.96 -21.82 -0.83
C LYS A 159 -14.14 -20.30 -0.94
N LYS A 160 -15.22 -19.80 -0.34
CA LYS A 160 -15.43 -18.36 -0.19
C LYS A 160 -14.49 -17.82 0.89
N ALA A 161 -13.79 -16.73 0.58
CA ALA A 161 -12.93 -16.01 1.51
C ALA A 161 -13.13 -14.50 1.36
N LEU A 162 -13.03 -13.79 2.47
CA LEU A 162 -12.98 -12.33 2.49
C LEU A 162 -11.52 -11.91 2.45
N PHE A 163 -11.24 -10.86 1.68
CA PHE A 163 -9.94 -10.22 1.62
C PHE A 163 -10.13 -8.72 1.47
N ARG A 164 -9.11 -7.97 1.87
CA ARG A 164 -9.10 -6.53 1.81
C ARG A 164 -8.31 -6.06 0.58
N LEU A 165 -8.88 -5.10 -0.13
CA LEU A 165 -8.23 -4.40 -1.23
C LEU A 165 -8.20 -2.91 -0.94
N THR A 166 -7.14 -2.26 -1.40
CA THR A 166 -6.99 -0.82 -1.36
C THR A 166 -7.09 -0.26 -2.78
N PHE A 167 -7.99 0.69 -2.99
CA PHE A 167 -8.18 1.38 -4.26
C PHE A 167 -7.71 2.81 -4.12
N VAL A 168 -6.92 3.28 -5.09
CA VAL A 168 -6.54 4.67 -5.20
C VAL A 168 -7.18 5.25 -6.45
N LYS A 169 -8.13 6.15 -6.25
CA LYS A 169 -8.91 6.80 -7.30
C LYS A 169 -8.40 8.22 -7.51
N THR A 170 -8.25 8.57 -8.78
CA THR A 170 -7.95 9.92 -9.28
C THR A 170 -8.85 10.23 -10.47
N GLU A 171 -8.77 11.44 -11.02
CA GLU A 171 -9.45 11.78 -12.27
C GLU A 171 -8.98 10.93 -13.46
N ARG A 172 -7.77 10.38 -13.39
CA ARG A 172 -7.18 9.57 -14.46
C ARG A 172 -7.64 8.11 -14.44
N GLY A 173 -8.17 7.64 -13.31
CA GLY A 173 -8.60 6.26 -13.15
C GLY A 173 -8.41 5.74 -11.73
N VAL A 174 -8.44 4.42 -11.62
CA VAL A 174 -8.33 3.69 -10.35
C VAL A 174 -7.18 2.70 -10.42
N ARG A 175 -6.36 2.65 -9.38
CA ARG A 175 -5.36 1.61 -9.16
C ARG A 175 -5.78 0.74 -7.98
N VAL A 176 -5.52 -0.55 -8.08
CA VAL A 176 -5.90 -1.56 -7.07
C VAL A 176 -4.65 -2.20 -6.49
N PHE A 177 -4.64 -2.35 -5.17
CA PHE A 177 -3.57 -2.97 -4.40
C PHE A 177 -4.17 -4.00 -3.44
N ASN A 178 -3.54 -5.17 -3.36
CA ASN A 178 -3.83 -6.15 -2.32
C ASN A 178 -2.86 -5.99 -1.13
N ASP A 179 -3.12 -6.75 -0.06
CA ASP A 179 -2.26 -6.80 1.12
C ASP A 179 -1.14 -7.89 1.00
N GLY A 180 -0.92 -8.44 -0.20
CA GLY A 180 0.19 -9.37 -0.48
C GLY A 180 1.56 -8.69 -0.40
N LEU A 181 2.66 -9.45 -0.50
CA LEU A 181 4.04 -8.95 -0.28
C LEU A 181 4.37 -7.63 -1.01
N GLN A 182 3.98 -7.51 -2.28
CA GLN A 182 4.33 -6.33 -3.10
C GLN A 182 3.29 -5.21 -3.06
N GLY A 183 2.06 -5.47 -2.59
CA GLY A 183 0.94 -4.54 -2.74
C GLY A 183 1.15 -3.24 -1.95
N PRO A 184 1.40 -3.32 -0.62
CA PRO A 184 1.67 -2.15 0.20
C PRO A 184 2.89 -1.35 -0.27
N GLU A 185 3.98 -2.02 -0.65
CA GLU A 185 5.20 -1.35 -1.14
C GLU A 185 4.97 -0.64 -2.47
N ARG A 186 4.28 -1.27 -3.43
CA ARG A 186 3.93 -0.63 -4.71
C ARG A 186 2.97 0.55 -4.52
N MET A 187 2.02 0.44 -3.61
CA MET A 187 1.14 1.55 -3.25
C MET A 187 1.95 2.71 -2.67
N ARG A 188 2.83 2.43 -1.70
CA ARG A 188 3.70 3.44 -1.10
C ARG A 188 4.62 4.09 -2.14
N GLY A 189 5.24 3.29 -3.00
CA GLY A 189 6.11 3.77 -4.08
C GLY A 189 5.36 4.68 -5.05
N MET A 190 4.12 4.33 -5.41
CA MET A 190 3.27 5.20 -6.21
C MET A 190 2.95 6.52 -5.49
N LEU A 191 2.52 6.47 -4.23
CA LEU A 191 2.20 7.69 -3.48
C LEU A 191 3.44 8.58 -3.31
N GLN A 192 4.62 7.97 -3.14
CA GLN A 192 5.90 8.68 -3.11
C GLN A 192 6.22 9.34 -4.45
N ASP A 193 6.07 8.65 -5.60
CA ASP A 193 6.27 9.25 -6.93
C ASP A 193 5.29 10.41 -7.18
N MET A 194 4.04 10.28 -6.71
CA MET A 194 3.05 11.37 -6.76
C MET A 194 3.47 12.55 -5.88
N ALA A 195 4.02 12.31 -4.69
CA ALA A 195 4.54 13.36 -3.82
C ALA A 195 5.77 14.03 -4.44
N ASP A 196 6.74 13.26 -4.93
CA ASP A 196 7.97 13.79 -5.51
C ASP A 196 7.71 14.65 -6.75
N ARG A 197 6.69 14.29 -7.54
CA ARG A 197 6.25 15.03 -8.71
C ARG A 197 5.06 15.95 -8.44
N PHE A 198 4.71 16.23 -7.18
CA PHE A 198 3.45 16.90 -6.83
C PHE A 198 3.22 18.23 -7.55
N TYR A 199 4.28 18.99 -7.84
CA TYR A 199 4.22 20.25 -8.56
C TYR A 199 4.41 20.11 -10.08
N SER A 200 4.75 18.92 -10.59
CA SER A 200 5.04 18.68 -12.00
C SER A 200 3.80 18.79 -12.89
N THR A 201 3.96 19.32 -14.09
CA THR A 201 2.96 19.28 -15.18
C THR A 201 2.50 17.87 -15.54
N ALA A 202 3.28 16.85 -15.20
CA ALA A 202 2.88 15.44 -15.34
C ALA A 202 1.56 15.13 -14.64
N TRP A 203 1.19 15.87 -13.59
CA TRP A 203 -0.08 15.74 -12.86
C TRP A 203 -1.06 16.90 -13.11
N GLU A 204 -0.95 17.58 -14.25
CA GLU A 204 -1.94 18.57 -14.66
C GLU A 204 -3.34 17.93 -14.74
N GLY A 205 -4.35 18.66 -14.23
CA GLY A 205 -5.74 18.20 -14.12
C GLY A 205 -6.06 17.30 -12.92
N LEU A 206 -5.07 16.83 -12.16
CA LEU A 206 -5.28 16.03 -10.94
C LEU A 206 -5.74 16.95 -9.79
N LYS A 207 -6.99 16.79 -9.34
CA LYS A 207 -7.57 17.61 -8.26
C LYS A 207 -7.77 16.84 -6.98
N THR A 208 -8.08 15.55 -7.07
CA THR A 208 -8.39 14.73 -5.91
C THR A 208 -7.75 13.36 -6.02
N LEU A 209 -7.20 12.91 -4.89
CA LEU A 209 -6.81 11.52 -4.69
C LEU A 209 -7.64 10.95 -3.55
N SER A 210 -8.41 9.90 -3.83
CA SER A 210 -9.24 9.22 -2.84
C SER A 210 -8.77 7.79 -2.64
N ILE A 211 -8.55 7.40 -1.39
CA ILE A 211 -8.14 6.05 -1.02
C ILE A 211 -9.35 5.34 -0.39
N TYR A 212 -9.68 4.16 -0.92
CA TYR A 212 -10.74 3.30 -0.40
C TYR A 212 -10.14 2.00 0.10
N ARG A 213 -10.59 1.53 1.27
CA ARG A 213 -10.29 0.18 1.76
C ARG A 213 -11.58 -0.62 1.80
N ILE A 214 -11.65 -1.65 0.97
CA ILE A 214 -12.86 -2.45 0.78
C ILE A 214 -12.55 -3.90 1.11
N GLU A 215 -13.37 -4.47 1.97
CA GLU A 215 -13.39 -5.90 2.23
C GLU A 215 -14.41 -6.57 1.31
N THR A 216 -13.99 -7.61 0.59
CA THR A 216 -14.80 -8.24 -0.44
C THR A 216 -14.47 -9.72 -0.59
N ALA A 217 -15.41 -10.49 -1.14
CA ALA A 217 -15.22 -11.87 -1.58
C ALA A 217 -15.23 -12.01 -3.11
N SER A 218 -15.19 -10.89 -3.85
CA SER A 218 -15.33 -10.87 -5.30
C SER A 218 -14.07 -11.37 -6.00
N ARG A 219 -14.12 -12.59 -6.58
CA ARG A 219 -13.01 -13.15 -7.37
C ARG A 219 -12.54 -12.22 -8.48
N LYS A 220 -13.46 -11.51 -9.15
CA LYS A 220 -13.13 -10.52 -10.18
C LYS A 220 -12.25 -9.39 -9.63
N LEU A 221 -12.60 -8.85 -8.46
CA LEU A 221 -11.78 -7.81 -7.83
C LEU A 221 -10.42 -8.35 -7.36
N LEU A 222 -10.38 -9.59 -6.88
CA LEU A 222 -9.13 -10.26 -6.51
C LEU A 222 -8.19 -10.40 -7.71
N GLU A 223 -8.71 -10.90 -8.84
CA GLU A 223 -7.95 -11.04 -10.09
C GLU A 223 -7.41 -9.71 -10.59
N MET A 224 -8.21 -8.65 -10.49
CA MET A 224 -7.77 -7.30 -10.84
C MET A 224 -6.60 -6.81 -9.96
N SER A 225 -6.58 -7.20 -8.69
CA SER A 225 -5.52 -6.83 -7.75
C SER A 225 -4.21 -7.61 -7.94
N ARG A 226 -4.21 -8.76 -8.64
CA ARG A 226 -3.01 -9.59 -8.82
C ARG A 226 -1.86 -8.80 -9.44
N ASN A 227 -2.18 -7.90 -10.37
CA ASN A 227 -1.23 -6.94 -10.90
C ASN A 227 -1.29 -5.64 -10.08
N ASN A 228 -0.63 -5.68 -8.92
CA ASN A 228 -0.59 -4.56 -7.99
C ASN A 228 -0.16 -3.26 -8.68
N GLY A 229 -1.04 -2.26 -8.64
CA GLY A 229 -0.81 -0.94 -9.24
C GLY A 229 -1.21 -0.81 -10.72
N ARG A 230 -1.91 -1.80 -11.30
CA ARG A 230 -2.46 -1.69 -12.66
C ARG A 230 -3.46 -0.53 -12.74
N ASP A 231 -3.29 0.29 -13.78
CA ASP A 231 -4.22 1.37 -14.11
C ASP A 231 -5.51 0.83 -14.75
N PHE A 232 -6.64 1.16 -14.12
CA PHE A 232 -7.96 0.94 -14.69
C PHE A 232 -8.56 2.30 -15.08
N PRO A 233 -8.91 2.49 -16.36
CA PRO A 233 -9.46 3.76 -16.83
C PRO A 233 -10.80 4.06 -16.15
N ALA A 234 -11.16 5.35 -16.13
CA ALA A 234 -12.37 5.80 -15.46
C ALA A 234 -13.69 5.19 -16.01
N SER A 235 -13.64 4.58 -17.19
CA SER A 235 -14.75 3.94 -17.88
C SER A 235 -14.94 2.46 -17.54
N GLN A 236 -14.09 1.86 -16.69
CA GLN A 236 -14.15 0.43 -16.39
C GLN A 236 -14.92 0.09 -15.09
N PRO A 237 -15.33 -1.19 -14.92
CA PRO A 237 -16.15 -1.68 -13.79
C PRO A 237 -15.68 -1.39 -12.36
N PRO A 238 -14.39 -1.21 -12.01
CA PRO A 238 -14.03 -0.97 -10.61
C PRO A 238 -14.63 0.34 -10.07
N LEU A 239 -15.04 1.30 -10.92
CA LEU A 239 -15.69 2.53 -10.48
C LEU A 239 -17.16 2.40 -10.11
N GLU A 240 -17.91 1.52 -10.80
CA GLU A 240 -19.29 1.19 -10.40
C GLU A 240 -19.31 0.59 -8.99
N LEU A 241 -18.30 -0.24 -8.68
CA LEU A 241 -18.14 -0.83 -7.37
C LEU A 241 -17.82 0.23 -6.30
N LEU A 242 -17.05 1.28 -6.62
CA LEU A 242 -16.75 2.37 -5.69
C LEU A 242 -17.93 3.32 -5.45
N ALA A 243 -18.94 3.37 -6.33
CA ALA A 243 -20.06 4.31 -6.22
C ALA A 243 -20.88 4.13 -4.93
N GLY A 244 -20.86 2.94 -4.32
CA GLY A 244 -21.51 2.64 -3.05
C GLY A 244 -20.62 2.76 -1.80
N TYR A 245 -19.33 3.07 -1.96
CA TYR A 245 -18.39 3.16 -0.83
C TYR A 245 -17.93 4.60 -0.59
N LEU A 246 -17.72 4.92 0.68
CA LEU A 246 -17.06 6.17 1.07
C LEU A 246 -15.54 5.97 1.08
N PRO A 247 -14.76 6.96 0.62
CA PRO A 247 -13.32 6.91 0.71
C PRO A 247 -12.89 6.93 2.18
N THR A 248 -11.89 6.13 2.52
CA THR A 248 -11.25 6.14 3.83
C THR A 248 -10.55 7.47 4.08
N VAL A 249 -9.94 8.04 3.04
CA VAL A 249 -9.36 9.37 3.05
C VAL A 249 -9.39 9.96 1.64
N SER A 250 -9.53 11.29 1.55
CA SER A 250 -9.38 12.02 0.30
C SER A 250 -8.45 13.20 0.50
N PHE A 251 -7.61 13.45 -0.50
CA PHE A 251 -6.64 14.54 -0.53
C PHE A 251 -6.99 15.50 -1.64
N ASP A 252 -7.00 16.79 -1.31
CA ASP A 252 -6.90 17.84 -2.32
C ASP A 252 -5.48 17.81 -2.89
N MET A 253 -5.39 17.58 -4.19
CA MET A 253 -4.14 17.48 -4.93
C MET A 253 -3.84 18.79 -5.66
N SER A 254 -4.44 19.92 -5.29
CA SER A 254 -4.05 21.22 -5.83
C SER A 254 -2.61 21.58 -5.40
N PRO A 255 -1.79 22.19 -6.28
CA PRO A 255 -0.34 22.33 -6.13
C PRO A 255 0.06 23.42 -5.10
N THR A 256 -0.36 23.24 -3.84
CA THR A 256 -0.05 24.14 -2.72
C THR A 256 0.82 23.43 -1.68
N ALA A 257 1.64 24.20 -0.96
CA ALA A 257 2.48 23.69 0.12
C ALA A 257 1.69 22.96 1.21
N GLU A 258 0.52 23.51 1.61
CA GLU A 258 -0.34 22.91 2.62
C GLU A 258 -0.90 21.55 2.19
N ASN A 259 -1.32 21.43 0.93
CA ASN A 259 -1.85 20.17 0.41
C ASN A 259 -0.76 19.11 0.30
N LEU A 260 0.44 19.47 -0.16
CA LEU A 260 1.58 18.56 -0.18
C LEU A 260 1.96 18.10 1.24
N GLU A 261 2.02 19.02 2.20
CA GLU A 261 2.35 18.70 3.59
C GLU A 261 1.34 17.72 4.19
N ARG A 262 0.04 17.98 4.01
CA ARG A 262 -1.03 17.07 4.44
C ARG A 262 -0.90 15.70 3.78
N PHE A 263 -0.65 15.65 2.47
CA PHE A 263 -0.48 14.41 1.71
C PHE A 263 0.73 13.60 2.18
N VAL A 264 1.88 14.24 2.37
CA VAL A 264 3.12 13.61 2.84
C VAL A 264 2.96 13.09 4.27
N LYS A 265 2.43 13.91 5.17
CA LYS A 265 2.25 13.56 6.59
C LYS A 265 1.28 12.40 6.78
N ALA A 266 0.12 12.44 6.12
CA ALA A 266 -0.90 11.41 6.28
C ALA A 266 -0.47 10.03 5.76
N ASN A 267 0.44 9.99 4.78
CA ASN A 267 0.90 8.75 4.15
C ASN A 267 2.32 8.34 4.58
N SER A 268 2.92 9.02 5.57
CA SER A 268 4.30 8.78 6.05
C SER A 268 5.32 8.73 4.90
N LEU A 269 5.21 9.71 3.99
CA LEU A 269 6.09 9.86 2.83
C LEU A 269 7.29 10.76 3.16
N THR A 270 8.28 10.76 2.28
CA THR A 270 9.44 11.64 2.40
C THR A 270 9.23 12.88 1.56
N LEU A 271 9.45 14.07 2.14
CA LEU A 271 9.39 15.33 1.39
C LEU A 271 10.71 15.57 0.66
N SER A 272 10.66 15.61 -0.68
CA SER A 272 11.83 15.84 -1.54
C SER A 272 12.42 17.24 -1.37
N ALA A 273 13.73 17.37 -1.60
CA ALA A 273 14.42 18.66 -1.51
C ALA A 273 13.86 19.68 -2.52
N GLY A 274 13.58 19.26 -3.76
CA GLY A 274 12.98 20.13 -4.78
C GLY A 274 11.60 20.66 -4.38
N ASN A 275 10.77 19.82 -3.75
CA ASN A 275 9.49 20.29 -3.24
C ASN A 275 9.64 21.28 -2.08
N ARG A 276 10.62 21.08 -1.19
CA ARG A 276 10.91 22.07 -0.13
C ARG A 276 11.26 23.42 -0.72
N GLU A 277 12.09 23.45 -1.77
CA GLU A 277 12.45 24.70 -2.46
C GLU A 277 11.23 25.40 -3.06
N ILE A 278 10.33 24.64 -3.71
CA ILE A 278 9.07 25.18 -4.24
C ILE A 278 8.15 25.68 -3.13
N MET A 279 8.01 24.94 -2.02
CA MET A 279 7.22 25.37 -0.86
C MET A 279 7.78 26.67 -0.26
N THR A 280 9.10 26.80 -0.16
CA THR A 280 9.75 28.04 0.28
C THR A 280 9.43 29.20 -0.67
N LEU A 281 9.52 28.99 -1.99
CA LEU A 281 9.13 30.02 -2.96
C LEU A 281 7.65 30.40 -2.85
N GLN A 282 6.74 29.45 -2.64
CA GLN A 282 5.31 29.74 -2.41
C GLN A 282 5.10 30.55 -1.13
N ASP A 283 5.86 30.28 -0.06
CA ASP A 283 5.76 31.03 1.18
C ASP A 283 6.33 32.46 1.03
N ILE A 284 7.43 32.65 0.29
CA ILE A 284 7.95 33.97 -0.08
C ILE A 284 6.95 34.73 -0.94
N ALA A 285 6.36 34.10 -1.95
CA ALA A 285 5.35 34.72 -2.80
C ALA A 285 4.13 35.18 -1.99
N ARG A 286 3.75 34.46 -0.93
CA ARG A 286 2.62 34.81 -0.07
C ARG A 286 2.95 35.88 0.98
N LYS A 287 4.10 35.79 1.64
CA LYS A 287 4.42 36.58 2.85
C LYS A 287 5.53 37.60 2.65
N GLY A 288 6.35 37.47 1.60
CA GLY A 288 7.60 38.20 1.35
C GLY A 288 8.82 37.43 1.87
N TYR A 289 10.06 37.90 1.69
CA TYR A 289 11.26 37.16 2.12
C TYR A 289 11.55 37.31 3.62
N ALA A 290 11.09 38.42 4.21
CA ALA A 290 11.51 38.89 5.51
C ALA A 290 11.10 37.99 6.70
N HIS A 291 10.25 36.98 6.49
CA HIS A 291 9.83 36.04 7.54
C HIS A 291 10.63 34.74 7.55
N LEU A 292 11.58 34.55 6.62
CA LEU A 292 12.37 33.32 6.54
C LEU A 292 13.68 33.45 7.34
N TYR A 293 13.85 32.56 8.31
CA TYR A 293 15.16 32.17 8.81
C TYR A 293 15.57 30.93 8.01
N MET A 294 16.51 31.10 7.07
CA MET A 294 16.96 29.99 6.22
C MET A 294 18.17 29.31 6.84
N ASP A 295 17.94 28.20 7.54
CA ASP A 295 19.01 27.27 7.92
C ASP A 295 19.18 26.22 6.82
N GLY A 296 20.24 26.36 6.02
CA GLY A 296 20.64 25.39 4.99
C GLY A 296 20.66 25.93 3.55
N PRO A 297 21.09 25.10 2.58
CA PRO A 297 21.24 25.52 1.19
C PRO A 297 19.88 25.70 0.51
N PHE A 298 19.66 26.89 -0.06
CA PHE A 298 18.50 27.23 -0.88
C PHE A 298 18.95 27.59 -2.29
N ARG A 299 18.52 26.82 -3.30
CA ARG A 299 18.97 27.00 -4.69
C ARG A 299 18.79 28.41 -5.22
N TYR A 300 17.70 29.08 -4.85
CA TYR A 300 17.40 30.44 -5.32
C TYR A 300 17.95 31.54 -4.39
N GLY A 301 18.79 31.19 -3.41
CA GLY A 301 19.31 32.17 -2.44
C GLY A 301 20.06 33.32 -3.11
N LYS A 302 20.70 33.09 -4.26
CA LYS A 302 21.38 34.15 -5.02
C LYS A 302 20.41 35.20 -5.55
N GLU A 303 19.24 34.79 -6.02
CA GLU A 303 18.18 35.68 -6.50
C GLU A 303 17.61 36.57 -5.38
N PHE A 304 17.72 36.16 -4.11
CA PHE A 304 17.28 36.94 -2.96
C PHE A 304 18.42 37.63 -2.18
N ALA A 305 19.68 37.45 -2.58
CA ALA A 305 20.84 37.97 -1.84
C ALA A 305 20.83 39.51 -1.69
N GLY A 306 20.32 40.24 -2.68
CA GLY A 306 20.15 41.69 -2.60
C GLY A 306 19.14 42.09 -1.51
N ILE A 307 18.03 41.36 -1.42
CA ILE A 307 16.99 41.57 -0.41
C ILE A 307 17.54 41.25 0.98
N GLU A 308 18.27 40.14 1.14
CA GLU A 308 18.93 39.81 2.42
C GLU A 308 19.88 40.90 2.89
N LYS A 309 20.70 41.44 1.98
CA LYS A 309 21.66 42.50 2.30
C LYS A 309 20.94 43.77 2.76
N GLU A 310 19.86 44.15 2.07
CA GLU A 310 19.04 45.30 2.46
C GLU A 310 18.35 45.06 3.80
N LEU A 311 17.77 43.87 4.05
CA LEU A 311 17.14 43.52 5.33
C LEU A 311 18.12 43.61 6.51
N ARG A 312 19.34 43.08 6.36
CA ARG A 312 20.40 43.20 7.40
C ARG A 312 20.78 44.65 7.67
N THR A 313 20.85 45.46 6.61
CA THR A 313 21.16 46.90 6.73
C THR A 313 20.03 47.65 7.42
N LEU A 314 18.76 47.33 7.11
CA LEU A 314 17.60 47.95 7.75
C LEU A 314 17.51 47.60 9.24
N ALA A 315 17.79 46.34 9.61
CA ALA A 315 17.81 45.93 11.01
C ALA A 315 18.79 46.77 11.84
N GLY A 316 20.02 46.97 11.34
CA GLY A 316 21.01 47.83 12.02
C GLY A 316 20.59 49.30 12.09
N LYS A 317 19.90 49.83 11.07
CA LYS A 317 19.44 51.24 11.04
C LYS A 317 18.24 51.51 11.96
N ARG A 318 17.35 50.53 12.14
CA ARG A 318 16.22 50.63 13.06
C ARG A 318 16.68 50.93 14.49
N ASP A 319 17.77 50.30 14.89
CA ASP A 319 18.31 50.43 16.25
C ASP A 319 19.08 51.76 16.44
N LEU A 320 19.46 52.44 15.34
CA LEU A 320 20.23 53.69 15.34
C LEU A 320 19.39 54.97 15.21
N TYR A 321 18.22 54.91 14.56
CA TYR A 321 17.43 56.10 14.22
C TYR A 321 15.94 55.90 14.52
N ARG A 322 15.39 56.75 15.40
CA ARG A 322 13.98 56.65 15.89
C ARG A 322 12.93 57.00 14.83
N ASP A 323 13.25 57.91 13.91
CA ASP A 323 12.35 58.40 12.85
C ASP A 323 12.61 57.74 11.48
N PHE A 324 13.33 56.63 11.46
CA PHE A 324 13.62 55.92 10.21
C PHE A 324 12.35 55.21 9.69
N PRO A 325 11.99 55.34 8.39
CA PRO A 325 10.79 54.73 7.81
C PRO A 325 11.00 53.22 7.59
N TYR A 326 11.16 52.50 8.70
CA TYR A 326 11.49 51.08 8.70
C TYR A 326 10.38 50.23 8.08
N GLU A 327 9.13 50.48 8.49
CA GLU A 327 7.98 49.69 8.05
C GLU A 327 7.71 49.81 6.55
N GLU A 328 7.80 51.02 6.00
CA GLU A 328 7.64 51.27 4.56
C GLU A 328 8.73 50.53 3.76
N ARG A 329 9.99 50.62 4.18
CA ARG A 329 11.08 49.92 3.49
C ARG A 329 11.00 48.40 3.60
N ILE A 330 10.55 47.88 4.73
CA ILE A 330 10.29 46.43 4.89
C ILE A 330 9.15 45.99 3.98
N HIS A 331 8.09 46.80 3.87
CA HIS A 331 6.99 46.53 2.95
C HIS A 331 7.47 46.46 1.49
N ASP A 332 8.27 47.43 1.05
CA ASP A 332 8.83 47.44 -0.31
C ASP A 332 9.71 46.22 -0.59
N LEU A 333 10.54 45.81 0.37
CA LEU A 333 11.34 44.59 0.25
C LEU A 333 10.49 43.33 0.18
N ARG A 334 9.38 43.28 0.93
CA ARG A 334 8.42 42.18 0.84
C ARG A 334 7.80 42.13 -0.56
N GLU A 335 7.32 43.23 -1.10
CA GLU A 335 6.75 43.26 -2.46
C GLU A 335 7.76 42.86 -3.55
N LYS A 336 9.00 43.38 -3.47
CA LYS A 336 10.09 42.96 -4.37
C LYS A 336 10.33 41.46 -4.29
N SER A 337 10.41 40.90 -3.08
CA SER A 337 10.63 39.47 -2.91
C SER A 337 9.47 38.60 -3.40
N ARG A 338 8.21 39.04 -3.22
CA ARG A 338 7.04 38.35 -3.76
C ARG A 338 7.14 38.26 -5.27
N THR A 339 7.47 39.37 -5.93
CA THR A 339 7.65 39.45 -7.38
C THR A 339 8.73 38.50 -7.88
N ILE A 340 9.90 38.45 -7.21
CA ILE A 340 10.98 37.51 -7.55
C ILE A 340 10.50 36.07 -7.39
N ALA A 341 9.86 35.74 -6.27
CA ALA A 341 9.38 34.39 -6.00
C ALA A 341 8.33 33.94 -7.02
N GLU A 342 7.36 34.79 -7.37
CA GLU A 342 6.37 34.50 -8.40
C GLU A 342 7.00 34.26 -9.77
N PHE A 343 8.03 35.04 -10.13
CA PHE A 343 8.78 34.83 -11.36
C PHE A 343 9.49 33.47 -11.36
N LEU A 344 10.14 33.10 -10.25
CA LEU A 344 10.82 31.82 -10.11
C LEU A 344 9.84 30.63 -10.14
N LEU A 345 8.68 30.74 -9.48
CA LEU A 345 7.62 29.73 -9.53
C LEU A 345 7.11 29.53 -10.96
N LYS A 346 6.96 30.60 -11.74
CA LYS A 346 6.62 30.52 -13.18
C LYS A 346 7.72 29.84 -13.99
N ARG A 347 8.99 30.11 -13.69
CA ARG A 347 10.16 29.49 -14.34
C ARG A 347 10.25 27.98 -14.07
N GLU A 348 9.91 27.54 -12.86
CA GLU A 348 9.89 26.11 -12.50
C GLU A 348 8.79 25.32 -13.23
N GLY A 349 7.86 26.00 -13.91
CA GLY A 349 6.83 25.32 -14.69
C GLY A 349 5.91 24.47 -13.83
N ILE A 350 5.61 24.93 -12.60
CA ILE A 350 4.68 24.25 -11.70
C ILE A 350 3.34 24.10 -12.41
N ARG A 351 2.73 22.91 -12.32
CA ARG A 351 1.39 22.68 -12.88
C ARG A 351 0.46 23.76 -12.38
N ARG A 352 -0.29 24.37 -13.29
CA ARG A 352 -1.24 25.40 -12.93
C ARG A 352 -2.44 24.71 -12.31
N GLU A 353 -3.00 25.30 -11.25
CA GLU A 353 -4.43 25.10 -11.06
C GLU A 353 -5.07 25.50 -12.38
N MET A 354 -5.75 24.57 -13.05
CA MET A 354 -6.66 24.96 -14.12
C MET A 354 -7.44 26.14 -13.54
N PRO A 355 -7.44 27.33 -14.18
CA PRO A 355 -8.33 28.38 -13.72
C PRO A 355 -9.69 27.69 -13.57
N SER A 356 -10.40 28.01 -12.49
CA SER A 356 -11.83 27.82 -12.49
C SER A 356 -12.31 28.54 -13.75
N ARG A 357 -12.37 27.83 -14.88
CA ARG A 357 -13.45 28.00 -15.82
C ARG A 357 -14.59 27.87 -14.86
N GLU A 358 -15.21 29.00 -14.54
CA GLU A 358 -16.60 29.06 -14.11
C GLU A 358 -17.21 27.84 -14.77
N GLN A 359 -17.50 26.83 -13.95
CA GLN A 359 -18.23 25.69 -14.43
C GLN A 359 -19.40 26.38 -15.09
N LYS A 360 -19.47 26.34 -16.42
CA LYS A 360 -20.70 26.65 -17.12
C LYS A 360 -21.61 25.59 -16.55
N ALA A 361 -22.26 25.96 -15.44
CA ALA A 361 -23.05 25.08 -14.63
C ALA A 361 -23.88 24.33 -15.63
N ASP A 362 -23.80 23.00 -15.56
CA ASP A 362 -24.41 22.10 -16.51
C ASP A 362 -25.78 22.67 -16.87
N LYS A 363 -25.88 23.31 -18.05
CA LYS A 363 -27.15 23.85 -18.56
C LYS A 363 -28.20 22.74 -18.58
N TYR A 364 -27.74 21.49 -18.59
CA TYR A 364 -28.50 20.27 -18.43
C TYR A 364 -29.02 20.04 -17.00
N ALA A 365 -28.19 20.16 -15.95
CA ALA A 365 -28.63 20.03 -14.56
C ALA A 365 -29.57 21.16 -14.13
N GLU A 366 -29.33 22.38 -14.63
CA GLU A 366 -30.18 23.54 -14.39
C GLU A 366 -31.51 23.45 -15.15
N ARG A 367 -31.50 22.84 -16.35
CA ARG A 367 -32.73 22.48 -17.09
C ARG A 367 -33.54 21.39 -16.39
N ILE A 368 -32.87 20.40 -15.77
CA ILE A 368 -33.54 19.36 -14.97
C ILE A 368 -34.19 19.98 -13.72
N ARG A 369 -33.51 20.90 -13.03
CA ARG A 369 -34.10 21.62 -11.88
C ARG A 369 -35.29 22.50 -12.30
N ARG A 370 -35.21 23.22 -13.43
CA ARG A 370 -36.35 24.01 -13.95
C ARG A 370 -37.55 23.15 -14.35
N MET A 371 -37.32 21.93 -14.86
CA MET A 371 -38.42 20.98 -15.15
C MET A 371 -39.04 20.41 -13.87
N ALA A 372 -38.26 20.25 -12.79
CA ALA A 372 -38.74 19.78 -11.50
C ALA A 372 -39.46 20.87 -10.68
N GLU A 373 -39.16 22.15 -10.92
CA GLU A 373 -39.74 23.30 -10.19
C GLU A 373 -40.96 23.92 -10.87
N SER A 374 -41.44 23.36 -11.98
CA SER A 374 -42.66 23.82 -12.66
C SER A 374 -43.89 23.08 -12.11
N PRO A 375 -44.83 23.72 -11.38
CA PRO A 375 -46.10 23.10 -11.09
C PRO A 375 -46.96 23.13 -12.36
N GLU A 376 -47.34 21.95 -12.86
CA GLU A 376 -48.36 21.83 -13.91
C GLU A 376 -49.65 22.54 -13.48
N LYS A 377 -49.88 23.76 -13.98
CA LYS A 377 -51.22 24.33 -14.03
C LYS A 377 -52.01 23.51 -15.06
N LYS A 378 -52.76 22.54 -14.56
CA LYS A 378 -53.89 21.94 -15.28
C LYS A 378 -54.90 23.03 -15.61
N THR A 379 -54.81 23.60 -16.81
CA THR A 379 -55.93 24.30 -17.43
C THR A 379 -56.70 23.28 -18.26
N PHE A 380 -57.86 22.88 -17.73
CA PHE A 380 -58.89 22.16 -18.47
C PHE A 380 -59.38 23.03 -19.64
N PRO A 381 -59.57 22.47 -20.86
CA PRO A 381 -60.30 23.18 -21.91
C PRO A 381 -61.82 23.04 -21.71
N PRO A 382 -62.63 24.06 -22.05
CA PRO A 382 -64.07 23.98 -21.90
C PRO A 382 -64.69 23.14 -23.03
N ALA A 383 -65.73 22.38 -22.68
CA ALA A 383 -66.54 21.62 -23.59
C ALA A 383 -67.60 22.52 -24.26
N THR A 384 -67.57 22.59 -25.60
CA THR A 384 -68.68 22.88 -26.55
C THR A 384 -68.09 22.62 -27.95
N GLY A 385 -68.73 22.09 -28.99
CA GLY A 385 -70.04 21.51 -29.23
C GLY A 385 -70.00 20.92 -30.66
N GLU A 386 -70.63 19.77 -30.82
CA GLU A 386 -71.22 19.18 -32.04
C GLU A 386 -70.53 19.17 -33.43
N LYS A 387 -70.31 17.91 -33.89
CA LYS A 387 -70.66 17.31 -35.20
C LYS A 387 -70.22 17.99 -36.50
N LYS A 388 -69.37 17.28 -37.28
CA LYS A 388 -69.76 16.56 -38.51
C LYS A 388 -68.58 15.91 -39.25
N LYS A 389 -68.83 14.65 -39.70
CA LYS A 389 -68.30 13.96 -40.91
C LYS A 389 -66.78 13.70 -40.97
N GLY A 390 -66.28 12.52 -41.33
CA GLY A 390 -66.88 11.32 -41.89
C GLY A 390 -65.85 10.19 -41.99
N ALA A 391 -66.34 8.96 -42.17
CA ALA A 391 -65.54 7.75 -42.32
C ALA A 391 -65.22 7.45 -43.80
N ALA A 392 -64.01 6.92 -44.07
CA ALA A 392 -63.70 5.93 -45.12
C ALA A 392 -62.17 5.63 -45.07
N ARG A 393 -61.69 4.43 -44.74
CA ARG A 393 -61.67 3.15 -45.50
C ARG A 393 -60.58 3.09 -46.60
N LYS A 394 -59.53 2.28 -46.36
CA LYS A 394 -58.85 1.28 -47.25
C LYS A 394 -57.40 1.07 -46.75
N GLN A 395 -57.01 -0.08 -46.19
CA GLN A 395 -56.65 -1.39 -46.79
C GLN A 395 -55.48 -1.40 -47.80
N LYS A 396 -54.64 -2.45 -47.64
CA LYS A 396 -53.52 -2.98 -48.44
C LYS A 396 -52.13 -2.45 -48.04
N GLY A 397 -51.11 -3.27 -47.83
CA GLY A 397 -50.99 -4.72 -48.06
C GLY A 397 -49.68 -5.28 -47.48
N THR A 398 -49.69 -6.60 -47.35
CA THR A 398 -48.67 -7.54 -46.91
C THR A 398 -47.39 -7.55 -47.76
N ALA A 399 -46.23 -7.79 -47.13
CA ALA A 399 -45.22 -8.72 -47.64
C ALA A 399 -44.25 -9.15 -46.52
N SER A 400 -44.38 -10.41 -46.11
CA SER A 400 -43.39 -11.15 -45.34
C SER A 400 -42.24 -11.59 -46.25
N GLN A 401 -41.00 -11.57 -45.77
CA GLN A 401 -40.02 -12.57 -46.17
C GLN A 401 -39.03 -12.88 -45.03
N LYS A 402 -39.19 -14.07 -44.48
CA LYS A 402 -38.21 -14.81 -43.65
C LYS A 402 -37.26 -15.60 -44.58
N VAL A 403 -36.21 -16.16 -43.97
CA VAL A 403 -35.33 -17.29 -44.37
C VAL A 403 -33.92 -16.82 -44.77
N LYS A 404 -32.78 -17.34 -44.28
CA LYS A 404 -32.36 -18.35 -43.27
C LYS A 404 -30.84 -18.16 -43.01
N PRO A 405 -30.25 -18.78 -41.97
CA PRO A 405 -28.81 -18.79 -41.70
C PRO A 405 -28.09 -20.05 -42.24
N GLN A 406 -26.79 -19.94 -42.49
CA GLN A 406 -25.74 -20.99 -42.56
C GLN A 406 -24.39 -20.26 -42.33
N LEU A 407 -23.37 -20.75 -41.64
CA LEU A 407 -23.03 -22.04 -41.04
C LEU A 407 -22.08 -21.76 -39.86
#